data_AF-A0A7Y2ENA8-F1
#
_entry.id   AF-A0A7Y2ENA8-F1
#
_cell.length_a   1.000
_cell.length_b   1.000
_cell.length_c   1.000
_cell.angle_alpha   90.00
_cell.angle_beta   90.00
_cell.angle_gamma   90.00
#
_symmetry.space_group_name_H-M   'P 1'
#
loop_
_entity.id
_entity.type
_entity.pdbx_description
1 polymer ?
#
loop_
_entity_poly.entity_id
_entity_poly.type
_entity_poly.pdbx_seq_one_letter_code
_entity_poly.pdbx_strand_id
1 'polypeptide(L)'
;VTELAAGLDRPSGVALHGDTCLVAEEGGGRVIRIGAQVDTVIDGLGAPQGIAVRNDTLYIVDAGNKELLACELDGSARQTLATGLPVGAPPGVLPKFLGPIGTLSGPMGPFADVVAAPDGALYLSADAEGSVMCLRPSADL
;
A
#
# COMPACT_ATOMS: atom_id res chain seq x y z
N VAL A 1 -22.21 -4.79 -9.69
CA VAL A 1 -21.24 -4.50 -8.62
C VAL A 1 -21.68 -5.27 -7.39
N THR A 2 -20.77 -5.99 -6.76
CA THR A 2 -21.05 -6.85 -5.59
C THR A 2 -20.04 -6.51 -4.50
N GLU A 3 -20.49 -6.47 -3.24
CA GLU A 3 -19.62 -6.23 -2.08
C GLU A 3 -18.82 -7.50 -1.75
N LEU A 4 -17.49 -7.39 -1.65
CA LEU A 4 -16.60 -8.49 -1.28
C LEU A 4 -16.26 -8.49 0.22
N ALA A 5 -16.24 -7.32 0.85
CA ALA A 5 -16.01 -7.11 2.27
C ALA A 5 -16.62 -5.78 2.71
N ALA A 6 -16.94 -5.68 4.00
CA ALA A 6 -17.49 -4.48 4.63
C ALA A 6 -16.81 -4.21 5.97
N GLY A 7 -16.97 -2.99 6.50
CA GLY A 7 -16.45 -2.60 7.81
C GLY A 7 -14.93 -2.36 7.84
N LEU A 8 -14.30 -2.17 6.68
CA LEU A 8 -12.88 -1.87 6.59
C LEU A 8 -12.58 -0.42 6.99
N ASP A 9 -11.46 -0.18 7.65
CA ASP A 9 -11.00 1.15 8.03
C ASP A 9 -10.11 1.76 6.94
N ARG A 10 -10.70 2.65 6.14
CA ARG A 10 -10.03 3.37 5.04
C ARG A 10 -9.29 2.41 4.07
N PRO A 11 -9.98 1.46 3.42
CA PRO A 11 -9.38 0.67 2.35
C PRO A 11 -8.95 1.59 1.19
N SER A 12 -7.73 1.41 0.68
CA SER A 12 -7.10 2.35 -0.25
C SER A 12 -6.66 1.67 -1.56
N GLY A 13 -5.56 0.91 -1.54
CA GLY A 13 -5.04 0.15 -2.68
C GLY A 13 -5.58 -1.28 -2.76
N VAL A 14 -5.69 -1.82 -3.98
CA VAL A 14 -6.08 -3.22 -4.22
C VAL A 14 -5.17 -3.90 -5.24
N ALA A 15 -4.91 -5.19 -5.05
CA ALA A 15 -4.18 -6.01 -6.00
C ALA A 15 -4.81 -7.41 -6.11
N LEU A 16 -4.69 -8.04 -7.28
CA LEU A 16 -5.18 -9.41 -7.49
C LEU A 16 -4.04 -10.42 -7.42
N HIS A 17 -4.35 -11.58 -6.85
CA HIS A 17 -3.52 -12.78 -6.94
C HIS A 17 -4.42 -14.01 -7.07
N GLY A 18 -4.45 -14.61 -8.26
CA GLY A 18 -5.43 -15.64 -8.61
C GLY A 18 -6.86 -15.14 -8.39
N ASP A 19 -7.65 -15.89 -7.62
CA ASP A 19 -9.03 -15.55 -7.27
C ASP A 19 -9.15 -14.69 -5.98
N THR A 20 -8.02 -14.25 -5.40
CA THR A 20 -8.02 -13.46 -4.17
C THR A 20 -7.72 -12.00 -4.43
N CYS A 21 -8.38 -11.13 -3.66
CA CYS A 21 -8.15 -9.69 -3.69
C CYS A 21 -7.39 -9.28 -2.43
N LEU A 22 -6.20 -8.70 -2.59
CA LEU A 22 -5.48 -8.05 -1.51
C LEU A 22 -5.92 -6.59 -1.41
N VAL A 23 -6.06 -6.09 -0.19
CA VAL A 23 -6.50 -4.73 0.09
C VAL A 23 -5.58 -4.11 1.14
N ALA A 24 -5.01 -2.95 0.82
CA ALA A 24 -4.37 -2.10 1.81
C ALA A 24 -5.46 -1.40 2.64
N GLU A 25 -5.53 -1.73 3.92
CA GLU A 25 -6.44 -1.09 4.87
C GLU A 25 -5.66 -0.01 5.62
N GLU A 26 -5.68 1.21 5.09
CA GLU A 26 -4.81 2.31 5.52
C GLU A 26 -5.03 2.69 6.98
N GLY A 27 -6.29 2.74 7.44
CA GLY A 27 -6.63 3.03 8.83
C GLY A 27 -6.34 1.86 9.77
N GLY A 28 -6.42 0.63 9.27
CA GLY A 28 -6.10 -0.59 10.00
C GLY A 28 -4.61 -0.90 10.12
N GLY A 29 -3.74 -0.18 9.40
CA GLY A 29 -2.29 -0.41 9.44
C GLY A 29 -1.88 -1.81 8.97
N ARG A 30 -2.61 -2.38 8.00
CA ARG A 30 -2.41 -3.75 7.52
C ARG A 30 -2.80 -3.94 6.06
N VAL A 31 -2.36 -5.05 5.47
CA VAL A 31 -2.91 -5.59 4.21
C VAL A 31 -3.71 -6.84 4.54
N ILE A 32 -4.95 -6.88 4.05
CA ILE A 32 -5.83 -8.05 4.16
C ILE A 32 -5.95 -8.75 2.81
N ARG A 33 -6.34 -10.02 2.85
CA ARG A 33 -6.72 -10.82 1.69
C ARG A 33 -8.17 -11.22 1.82
N ILE A 34 -8.93 -11.01 0.75
CA ILE A 34 -10.33 -11.40 0.61
C ILE A 34 -10.37 -12.59 -0.37
N GLY A 35 -10.71 -13.76 0.15
CA GLY A 35 -10.97 -14.99 -0.61
C GLY A 35 -12.26 -15.64 -0.12
N ALA A 36 -12.22 -16.92 0.23
CA ALA A 36 -13.34 -17.60 0.91
C ALA A 36 -13.62 -17.01 2.32
N GLN A 37 -12.57 -16.46 2.95
CA GLN A 37 -12.63 -15.70 4.19
C GLN A 37 -11.73 -14.47 4.06
N VAL A 38 -11.82 -13.57 5.03
CA VAL A 38 -10.97 -12.38 5.12
C VAL A 38 -9.88 -12.64 6.15
N ASP A 39 -8.62 -12.62 5.71
CA ASP A 39 -7.45 -12.85 6.55
C ASP A 39 -6.50 -11.65 6.50
N THR A 40 -5.75 -11.41 7.57
CA THR A 40 -4.64 -10.44 7.55
C THR A 40 -3.40 -11.12 6.93
N VAL A 41 -2.79 -10.47 5.95
CA VAL A 41 -1.53 -10.92 5.31
C VAL A 41 -0.34 -10.38 6.08
N ILE A 42 -0.36 -9.09 6.37
CA ILE A 42 0.72 -8.39 7.10
C ILE A 42 0.13 -7.21 7.85
N ASP A 43 0.63 -6.95 9.05
CA ASP A 43 0.21 -5.86 9.93
C ASP A 43 1.40 -5.07 10.49
N GLY A 44 1.13 -4.16 11.44
CA GLY A 44 2.13 -3.29 12.02
C GLY A 44 2.70 -2.28 11.02
N LEU A 45 1.89 -1.89 10.04
CA LEU A 45 2.21 -0.86 9.05
C LEU A 45 1.70 0.51 9.56
N GLY A 46 2.33 1.59 9.11
CA GLY A 46 1.97 2.94 9.52
C GLY A 46 0.69 3.42 8.85
N ALA A 47 0.70 3.41 7.51
CA ALA A 47 -0.47 3.75 6.68
C ALA A 47 -0.24 3.15 5.28
N PRO A 48 -0.56 1.85 5.07
CA PRO A 48 -0.37 1.20 3.78
C PRO A 48 -1.31 1.80 2.73
N GLN A 49 -0.76 2.11 1.56
CA GLN A 49 -1.48 2.74 0.45
C GLN A 49 -1.38 1.86 -0.80
N GLY A 50 -0.54 2.21 -1.77
CA GLY A 50 -0.31 1.42 -2.97
C GLY A 50 0.19 0.02 -2.67
N ILE A 51 -0.37 -0.97 -3.35
CA ILE A 51 0.09 -2.37 -3.31
C ILE A 51 0.16 -2.98 -4.70
N ALA A 52 1.13 -3.87 -4.91
CA ALA A 52 1.25 -4.65 -6.13
C ALA A 52 1.68 -6.08 -5.80
N VAL A 53 1.21 -7.05 -6.60
CA VAL A 53 1.66 -8.45 -6.50
C VAL A 53 2.38 -8.86 -7.77
N ARG A 54 3.53 -9.52 -7.63
CA ARG A 54 4.24 -10.16 -8.74
C ARG A 54 5.06 -11.34 -8.21
N ASN A 55 4.93 -12.50 -8.87
CA ASN A 55 5.64 -13.73 -8.53
C ASN A 55 5.54 -14.10 -7.04
N ASP A 56 4.33 -14.13 -6.49
CA ASP A 56 4.05 -14.43 -5.07
C ASP A 56 4.65 -13.45 -4.04
N THR A 57 5.27 -12.37 -4.51
CA THR A 57 5.71 -11.26 -3.67
C THR A 57 4.68 -10.13 -3.69
N LEU A 58 4.29 -9.68 -2.50
CA LEU A 58 3.50 -8.47 -2.27
C LEU A 58 4.44 -7.28 -2.01
N TYR A 59 4.28 -6.22 -2.78
CA TYR A 59 4.94 -4.93 -2.58
C TYR A 59 3.98 -3.92 -2.01
N ILE A 60 4.43 -3.14 -1.03
CA ILE A 60 3.57 -2.23 -0.25
C ILE A 60 4.27 -0.89 -0.07
N VAL A 61 3.60 0.19 -0.45
CA VAL A 61 3.97 1.55 -0.03
C VAL A 61 3.36 1.80 1.33
N ASP A 62 4.20 1.79 2.38
CA ASP A 62 3.80 2.21 3.72
C ASP A 62 4.09 3.71 3.86
N ALA A 63 3.07 4.53 3.59
CA ALA A 63 3.20 5.99 3.61
C ALA A 63 3.42 6.55 5.01
N GLY A 64 2.93 5.85 6.04
CA GLY A 64 3.11 6.24 7.44
C GLY A 64 4.56 6.08 7.88
N ASN A 65 5.20 4.99 7.47
CA ASN A 65 6.62 4.72 7.77
C ASN A 65 7.58 5.26 6.70
N LYS A 66 7.08 5.68 5.54
CA LYS A 66 7.87 6.15 4.38
C LYS A 66 8.78 5.05 3.83
N GLU A 67 8.23 3.86 3.71
CA GLU A 67 8.94 2.65 3.31
C GLU A 67 8.28 1.97 2.10
N LEU A 68 9.10 1.33 1.28
CA LEU A 68 8.65 0.32 0.32
C LEU A 68 9.02 -1.03 0.89
N LEU A 69 8.01 -1.85 1.15
CA LEU A 69 8.16 -3.18 1.72
C LEU A 69 7.90 -4.25 0.66
N ALA A 70 8.50 -5.41 0.86
CA ALA A 70 8.15 -6.66 0.20
C ALA A 70 7.91 -7.75 1.25
N CYS A 71 6.96 -8.65 0.99
CA CYS A 71 6.80 -9.88 1.75
C CYS A 71 6.16 -10.96 0.86
N GLU A 72 6.23 -12.22 1.28
CA GLU A 72 5.44 -13.29 0.68
C GLU A 72 3.95 -13.09 1.00
N LEU A 73 3.08 -13.74 0.25
CA LEU A 73 1.62 -13.63 0.43
C LEU A 73 1.10 -14.24 1.74
N ASP A 74 1.91 -14.97 2.50
CA ASP A 74 1.60 -15.43 3.86
C ASP A 74 2.11 -14.46 4.95
N GLY A 75 2.69 -13.32 4.55
CA GLY A 75 3.28 -12.33 5.44
C GLY A 75 4.72 -12.62 5.84
N SER A 76 5.27 -13.77 5.45
CA SER A 76 6.66 -14.12 5.72
C SER A 76 7.64 -13.36 4.82
N ALA A 77 8.94 -13.54 5.08
CA ALA A 77 10.02 -12.87 4.36
C ALA A 77 9.87 -11.33 4.25
N ARG A 78 9.25 -10.69 5.25
CA ARG A 78 9.11 -9.22 5.29
C ARG A 78 10.49 -8.57 5.17
N GLN A 79 10.62 -7.70 4.18
CA GLN A 79 11.83 -6.95 3.89
C GLN A 79 11.49 -5.49 3.54
N THR A 80 12.30 -4.57 4.06
CA THR A 80 12.29 -3.17 3.63
C THR A 80 13.23 -3.00 2.44
N LEU A 81 12.67 -2.61 1.29
CA LEU A 81 13.41 -2.40 0.04
C LEU A 81 13.92 -0.96 -0.08
N ALA A 82 13.19 0.01 0.46
CA ALA A 82 13.60 1.41 0.52
C ALA A 82 12.98 2.11 1.74
N THR A 83 13.68 3.12 2.25
CA THR A 83 13.26 3.97 3.38
C THR A 83 13.37 5.44 3.02
N GLY A 84 12.68 6.30 3.75
CA GLY A 84 12.74 7.75 3.52
C GLY A 84 12.10 8.16 2.20
N LEU A 85 11.08 7.41 1.77
CA LEU A 85 10.34 7.71 0.56
C LEU A 85 9.66 9.10 0.67
N PRO A 86 9.64 9.87 -0.42
CA PRO A 86 8.91 11.14 -0.48
C PRO A 86 7.42 10.90 -0.72
N VAL A 87 6.77 10.26 0.26
CA VAL A 87 5.34 9.94 0.26
C VAL A 87 4.66 10.45 1.53
N GLY A 88 3.39 10.80 1.43
CA GLY A 88 2.58 11.23 2.57
C GLY A 88 3.02 12.55 3.19
N ALA A 89 2.52 12.85 4.39
CA ALA A 89 2.89 14.07 5.12
C ALA A 89 4.36 14.06 5.56
N PRO A 90 5.03 15.21 5.71
CA PRO A 90 6.41 15.28 6.19
C PRO A 90 6.62 14.60 7.56
N PRO A 91 7.84 14.15 7.90
CA PRO A 91 8.13 13.56 9.21
C PRO A 91 7.66 14.45 10.37
N GLY A 92 6.98 13.85 11.34
CA GLY A 92 6.43 14.57 12.50
C GLY A 92 5.10 15.31 12.26
N VAL A 93 4.57 15.27 11.03
CA VAL A 93 3.26 15.85 10.70
C VAL A 93 2.22 14.74 10.67
N LEU A 94 1.24 14.79 11.59
CA LEU A 94 0.05 13.95 11.50
C LEU A 94 -0.87 14.55 10.42
N PRO A 95 -1.13 13.84 9.29
CA PRO A 95 -2.04 14.34 8.27
C PRO A 95 -3.43 14.53 8.85
N LYS A 96 -4.00 15.73 8.68
CA LYS A 96 -5.41 16.00 8.99
C LYS A 96 -6.22 15.75 7.75
N PHE A 97 -6.81 14.56 7.66
CA PHE A 97 -7.77 14.27 6.60
C PHE A 97 -8.97 15.19 6.80
N LEU A 98 -9.20 16.04 5.81
CA LEU A 98 -10.43 16.79 5.74
C LEU A 98 -11.51 15.81 5.29
N GLY A 99 -12.53 15.65 6.13
CA GLY A 99 -13.73 14.92 5.74
C GLY A 99 -14.51 15.67 4.65
N PRO A 100 -15.72 15.21 4.33
CA PRO A 100 -16.56 15.88 3.35
C PRO A 100 -16.79 17.36 3.69
N ILE A 101 -16.55 18.26 2.72
CA ILE A 101 -16.80 19.71 2.85
C ILE A 101 -17.66 20.15 1.67
N GLY A 102 -18.92 20.51 1.94
CA GLY A 102 -19.85 20.95 0.91
C GLY A 102 -20.08 19.84 -0.12
N THR A 103 -19.66 20.07 -1.37
CA THR A 103 -19.74 19.11 -2.48
C THR A 103 -18.51 18.20 -2.60
N LEU A 104 -17.46 18.44 -1.82
CA LEU A 104 -16.27 17.57 -1.77
C LEU A 104 -16.60 16.35 -0.90
N SER A 105 -16.44 15.16 -1.48
CA SER A 105 -16.74 13.88 -0.82
C SER A 105 -15.45 13.13 -0.46
N GLY A 106 -15.48 12.42 0.65
CA GLY A 106 -14.40 11.53 1.09
C GLY A 106 -13.24 12.22 1.82
N PRO A 107 -12.32 11.43 2.39
CA PRO A 107 -11.12 11.95 3.02
C PRO A 107 -10.18 12.55 1.96
N MET A 108 -9.83 13.83 2.12
CA MET A 108 -8.82 14.47 1.29
C MET A 108 -7.45 14.28 1.95
N GLY A 109 -6.58 13.49 1.33
CA GLY A 109 -5.22 13.26 1.79
C GLY A 109 -4.30 12.69 0.70
N PRO A 110 -2.98 12.69 0.96
CA PRO A 110 -1.98 12.11 0.06
C PRO A 110 -2.26 10.62 -0.19
N PHE A 111 -2.02 10.17 -1.42
CA PHE A 111 -2.03 8.76 -1.80
C PHE A 111 -0.86 8.46 -2.73
N ALA A 112 -0.04 7.48 -2.32
CA ALA A 112 1.08 6.95 -3.09
C ALA A 112 0.79 5.53 -3.58
N ASP A 113 0.79 5.33 -4.89
CA ASP A 113 0.61 4.03 -5.54
C ASP A 113 1.95 3.35 -5.90
N VAL A 114 1.93 2.04 -6.19
CA VAL A 114 3.08 1.28 -6.71
C VAL A 114 2.67 0.28 -7.78
N VAL A 115 3.52 0.10 -8.79
CA VAL A 115 3.40 -0.97 -9.80
C VAL A 115 4.73 -1.72 -9.93
N ALA A 116 4.63 -3.04 -10.05
CA ALA A 116 5.77 -3.91 -10.33
C ALA A 116 5.83 -4.24 -11.83
N ALA A 117 6.95 -3.89 -12.47
CA ALA A 117 7.19 -4.16 -13.87
C ALA A 117 7.70 -5.61 -14.10
N PRO A 118 7.52 -6.17 -15.32
CA PRO A 118 7.96 -7.53 -15.63
C PRO A 118 9.45 -7.79 -15.39
N ASP A 119 10.29 -6.76 -15.53
CA ASP A 119 11.75 -6.82 -15.36
C ASP A 119 12.21 -6.75 -13.89
N GLY A 120 11.30 -6.55 -12.94
CA GLY A 120 11.64 -6.41 -11.52
C GLY A 120 11.66 -4.99 -11.00
N ALA A 121 11.60 -3.99 -11.88
CA ALA A 121 11.54 -2.60 -11.43
C ALA A 121 10.20 -2.31 -10.74
N LEU A 122 10.26 -1.53 -9.66
CA LEU A 122 9.10 -1.02 -8.94
C LEU A 122 8.99 0.47 -9.23
N TYR A 123 7.81 0.93 -9.63
CA TYR A 123 7.53 2.33 -9.88
C TYR A 123 6.49 2.81 -8.88
N LEU A 124 6.75 3.91 -8.19
CA LEU A 124 5.82 4.47 -7.21
C LEU A 124 5.62 5.97 -7.40
N SER A 125 4.43 6.45 -7.06
CA SER A 125 4.14 7.89 -7.07
C SER A 125 4.61 8.52 -5.75
N ALA A 126 5.52 9.47 -5.84
CA ALA A 126 6.06 10.23 -4.72
C ALA A 126 5.24 11.52 -4.52
N ASP A 127 4.07 11.35 -3.93
CA ASP A 127 3.04 12.38 -3.80
C ASP A 127 3.41 13.55 -2.87
N ALA A 128 4.44 13.41 -2.03
CA ALA A 128 4.92 14.48 -1.16
C ALA A 128 5.69 15.55 -1.93
N GLU A 129 6.30 15.20 -3.06
CA GLU A 129 7.13 16.11 -3.87
C GLU A 129 6.74 16.18 -5.36
N GLY A 130 5.78 15.34 -5.79
CA GLY A 130 5.26 15.35 -7.17
C GLY A 130 6.14 14.65 -8.18
N SER A 131 6.84 13.58 -7.79
CA SER A 131 7.71 12.79 -8.67
C SER A 131 7.21 11.34 -8.85
N VAL A 132 7.82 10.59 -9.78
CA VAL A 132 7.65 9.14 -9.92
C VAL A 132 9.01 8.50 -9.71
N MET A 133 9.11 7.63 -8.72
CA MET A 133 10.36 6.96 -8.36
C MET A 133 10.41 5.58 -9.01
N CYS A 134 11.63 5.13 -9.34
CA CYS A 134 11.89 3.78 -9.84
C CYS A 134 12.94 3.13 -8.94
N LEU A 135 12.57 2.01 -8.32
CA LEU A 135 13.49 1.14 -7.59
C LEU A 135 13.77 -0.11 -8.40
N ARG A 136 15.04 -0.52 -8.45
CA ARG A 136 15.44 -1.83 -8.99
C ARG A 136 16.02 -2.65 -7.84
N PRO A 137 15.27 -3.61 -7.28
CA PRO A 137 15.80 -4.56 -6.31
C PRO A 137 17.01 -5.28 -6.94
N SER A 138 18.13 -5.35 -6.21
CA SER A 138 19.28 -6.13 -6.64
C SER A 138 18.90 -7.62 -6.70
N ALA A 139 19.43 -8.35 -7.68
CA ALA A 139 19.14 -9.79 -7.88
C ALA A 139 19.72 -10.70 -6.78
N ASP A 140 20.36 -10.13 -5.74
CA ASP A 140 21.09 -10.85 -4.70
C ASP A 140 20.25 -11.06 -3.43
N LEU A 141 18.99 -11.47 -3.59
CA LEU A 141 18.10 -11.95 -2.52
C LEU A 141 17.58 -13.34 -2.85
#